data_AF-A0AAV5W8P4-F1
#
_entry.id   AF-A0AAV5W8P4-F1
#
_cell.length_a   1.000
_cell.length_b   1.000
_cell.length_c   1.000
_cell.angle_alpha   90.00
_cell.angle_beta   90.00
_cell.angle_gamma   90.00
#
_symmetry.space_group_name_H-M   'P 1'
#
loop_
_entity.id
_entity.type
_entity.pdbx_description
1 polymer ?
#
loop_
_entity_poly.entity_id
_entity_poly.type
_entity_poly.pdbx_seq_one_letter_code
_entity_poly.pdbx_strand_id
1 'polypeptide(L)'
;VDTTCTFWKDDPNITDVGYSNPVFQVDIVFIVREQIPMGDLFATFDVFTPTVWIVSLLSFSINALTFALVSIAEQRLTGDGLTLRDVVDRVWNVVRMQLRTACEAPNQQTMETAAGKILYIEFNMFQTFLLTSLYSGLVLSFLLYDTSKLPFEDGAAAVKLISNGFYKLAILSDNDATDRIRFSQLPLMAALRAALETNPPTYANSTNEVIALLQSGSHITMDF
;
A
#
# COMPACT_ATOMS: atom_id res chain seq x y z
N VAL A 1 43.67 -21.02 17.44
CA VAL A 1 42.45 -20.23 17.19
C VAL A 1 42.51 -19.91 15.72
N ASP A 2 41.83 -20.71 14.90
CA ASP A 2 41.81 -20.51 13.46
C ASP A 2 40.96 -19.27 13.17
N THR A 3 41.62 -18.20 12.75
CA THR A 3 40.97 -16.98 12.28
C THR A 3 40.34 -17.28 10.92
N THR A 4 39.03 -17.48 10.90
CA THR A 4 38.25 -17.37 9.67
C THR A 4 38.28 -15.90 9.23
N CYS A 5 39.19 -15.58 8.32
CA CYS A 5 39.19 -14.29 7.65
C CYS A 5 38.17 -14.34 6.51
N THR A 6 37.10 -13.56 6.63
CA THR A 6 36.16 -13.31 5.54
C THR A 6 36.85 -12.40 4.53
N PHE A 7 37.22 -12.93 3.37
CA PHE A 7 37.79 -12.14 2.29
C PHE A 7 36.80 -12.07 1.12
N TRP A 8 36.61 -10.87 0.61
CA TRP A 8 35.68 -10.61 -0.49
C TRP A 8 36.41 -10.73 -1.83
N LYS A 9 35.87 -11.55 -2.73
CA LYS A 9 36.45 -11.82 -4.06
C LYS A 9 36.67 -10.56 -4.92
N ASP A 10 35.94 -9.48 -4.61
CA ASP A 10 35.93 -8.23 -5.38
C ASP A 10 36.82 -7.13 -4.78
N ASP A 11 37.63 -7.42 -3.75
CA ASP A 11 38.54 -6.42 -3.16
C ASP A 11 39.75 -6.16 -4.08
N PRO A 12 39.92 -4.94 -4.62
CA PRO A 12 41.04 -4.62 -5.50
C PRO A 12 42.40 -4.60 -4.77
N ASN A 13 42.43 -4.57 -3.44
CA ASN A 13 43.66 -4.57 -2.65
C ASN A 13 44.23 -5.97 -2.39
N ILE A 14 43.49 -7.04 -2.73
CA ILE A 14 43.89 -8.42 -2.49
C ILE A 14 44.22 -9.10 -3.82
N THR A 15 45.44 -8.86 -4.32
CA THR A 15 45.95 -9.50 -5.55
C THR A 15 46.66 -10.82 -5.30
N ASP A 16 47.11 -11.06 -4.05
CA ASP A 16 48.11 -12.09 -3.74
C ASP A 16 47.55 -13.26 -2.90
N VAL A 17 46.23 -13.32 -2.69
CA VAL A 17 45.58 -14.38 -1.89
C VAL A 17 44.77 -15.30 -2.80
N GLY A 18 45.06 -16.60 -2.75
CA GLY A 18 44.28 -17.63 -3.43
C GLY A 18 42.99 -17.94 -2.68
N TYR A 19 41.85 -17.59 -3.27
CA TYR A 19 40.53 -17.86 -2.69
C TYR A 19 40.13 -19.33 -2.88
N SER A 20 39.58 -19.96 -1.84
CA SER A 20 38.84 -21.22 -1.99
C SER A 20 37.49 -20.98 -2.67
N ASN A 21 36.81 -22.06 -3.09
CA ASN A 21 35.42 -21.94 -3.51
C ASN A 21 34.57 -21.31 -2.40
N PRO A 22 33.64 -20.39 -2.73
CA PRO A 22 32.80 -19.75 -1.74
C PRO A 22 31.93 -20.79 -1.04
N VAL A 23 31.94 -20.77 0.30
CA VAL A 23 31.09 -21.64 1.12
C VAL A 23 29.70 -21.01 1.29
N PHE A 24 29.64 -19.68 1.32
CA PHE A 24 28.41 -18.90 1.43
C PHE A 24 28.41 -17.78 0.39
N GLN A 25 27.24 -17.56 -0.21
CA GLN A 25 26.95 -16.35 -0.96
C GLN A 25 26.08 -15.49 -0.06
N VAL A 26 26.50 -14.25 0.17
CA VAL A 26 25.79 -13.33 1.04
C VAL A 26 25.36 -12.12 0.22
N ASP A 27 24.06 -11.89 0.20
CA ASP A 27 23.45 -10.77 -0.50
C ASP A 27 23.33 -9.56 0.42
N ILE A 28 23.25 -8.38 -0.16
CA ILE A 28 23.22 -7.12 0.59
C ILE A 28 21.82 -6.94 1.20
N VAL A 29 21.74 -6.85 2.52
CA VAL A 29 20.46 -6.69 3.22
C VAL A 29 20.41 -5.35 3.94
N PHE A 30 19.31 -4.63 3.79
CA PHE A 30 19.00 -3.45 4.60
C PHE A 30 18.11 -3.87 5.77
N ILE A 31 18.55 -3.54 6.99
CA ILE A 31 17.82 -3.81 8.21
C ILE A 31 17.26 -2.49 8.72
N VAL A 32 15.96 -2.46 8.96
CA VAL A 32 15.22 -1.29 9.42
C VAL A 32 14.21 -1.72 10.46
N ARG A 33 13.88 -0.82 11.39
CA ARG A 33 12.78 -1.06 12.32
C ARG A 33 11.47 -1.17 11.55
N GLU A 34 10.69 -2.18 11.92
CA GLU A 34 9.31 -2.33 11.47
C GLU A 34 8.50 -1.08 11.82
N GLN A 35 7.90 -0.46 10.81
CA GLN A 35 7.00 0.66 11.03
C GLN A 35 5.65 0.12 11.45
N ILE A 36 5.30 0.32 12.71
CA ILE A 36 3.94 0.11 13.19
C ILE A 36 3.16 1.37 12.80
N PRO A 37 2.27 1.33 11.79
CA PRO A 37 1.51 2.51 11.41
C PRO A 37 0.63 2.91 12.62
N MET A 38 0.87 4.10 13.17
CA MET A 38 -0.05 4.69 14.13
C MET A 38 -1.36 4.97 13.39
N GLY A 39 -2.37 4.13 13.68
CA GLY A 39 -3.78 4.24 13.27
C GLY A 39 -4.09 5.34 12.27
N ASP A 40 -3.77 5.10 11.00
CA ASP A 40 -4.21 5.99 9.93
C ASP A 40 -5.71 5.77 9.75
N LEU A 41 -6.50 6.83 9.93
CA LEU A 41 -7.95 6.81 9.76
C LEU A 41 -8.32 6.42 8.31
N PHE A 42 -7.38 6.58 7.37
CA PHE A 42 -7.52 6.16 5.99
C PHE A 42 -7.12 4.70 5.72
N ALA A 43 -6.58 3.97 6.70
CA ALA A 43 -6.26 2.55 6.54
C ALA A 43 -7.49 1.69 6.20
N THR A 44 -8.70 2.15 6.53
CA THR A 44 -9.95 1.49 6.11
C THR A 44 -10.17 1.50 4.59
N PHE A 45 -9.48 2.38 3.85
CA PHE A 45 -9.52 2.42 2.38
C PHE A 45 -8.48 1.53 1.72
N ASP A 46 -7.42 1.13 2.43
CA ASP A 46 -6.38 0.23 1.93
C ASP A 46 -6.88 -1.20 1.66
N VAL A 47 -8.06 -1.54 2.20
CA VAL A 47 -8.70 -2.85 2.03
C VAL A 47 -9.01 -3.16 0.56
N PHE A 48 -9.32 -2.13 -0.22
CA PHE A 48 -9.51 -2.25 -1.67
C PHE A 48 -8.45 -1.45 -2.41
N THR A 49 -8.01 -1.98 -3.56
CA THR A 49 -7.14 -1.21 -4.44
C THR A 49 -7.89 0.03 -4.95
N PRO A 50 -7.19 1.14 -5.23
CA PRO A 50 -7.80 2.35 -5.78
C PRO A 50 -8.67 2.08 -7.03
N THR A 51 -8.26 1.10 -7.85
CA THR A 51 -9.01 0.66 -9.02
C THR A 51 -10.40 0.13 -8.65
N VAL A 52 -10.52 -0.69 -7.60
CA VAL A 52 -11.81 -1.24 -7.16
C VAL A 52 -12.73 -0.14 -6.63
N TRP A 53 -12.18 0.85 -5.93
CA TRP A 53 -12.93 2.03 -5.50
C TRP A 53 -13.50 2.81 -6.69
N ILE A 54 -12.67 3.06 -7.71
CA ILE A 54 -13.08 3.79 -8.92
C ILE A 54 -14.15 3.01 -9.68
N VAL A 55 -13.98 1.69 -9.87
CA VAL A 55 -14.95 0.84 -10.56
C VAL A 55 -16.28 0.80 -9.78
N SER A 56 -16.22 0.74 -8.45
CA SER A 56 -17.40 0.75 -7.60
C SER A 56 -18.17 2.07 -7.71
N LEU A 57 -17.47 3.21 -7.70
CA LEU A 57 -18.06 4.53 -7.87
C LEU A 57 -18.66 4.72 -9.27
N LEU A 58 -17.97 4.23 -10.31
CA LEU A 58 -18.44 4.30 -11.69
C LEU A 58 -19.68 3.42 -11.90
N SER A 59 -19.65 2.19 -11.40
CA SER A 59 -20.81 1.29 -11.41
C SER A 59 -22.00 1.93 -10.69
N PHE A 60 -21.77 2.57 -9.53
CA PHE A 60 -22.83 3.26 -8.78
C PHE A 60 -23.43 4.41 -9.59
N SER A 61 -22.58 5.20 -10.23
CA SER A 61 -23.00 6.34 -11.06
C SER A 61 -23.83 5.89 -12.27
N ILE A 62 -23.41 4.81 -12.95
CA ILE A 62 -24.15 4.23 -14.08
C ILE A 62 -25.51 3.69 -13.62
N ASN A 63 -25.55 2.98 -12.48
CA ASN A 63 -26.80 2.44 -11.95
C ASN A 63 -27.75 3.56 -11.52
N ALA A 64 -27.27 4.59 -10.81
CA ALA A 64 -28.08 5.75 -10.44
C ALA A 64 -28.64 6.48 -11.67
N LEU A 65 -27.84 6.66 -12.73
CA LEU A 65 -28.29 7.22 -14.00
C LEU A 65 -29.36 6.34 -14.66
N THR A 66 -29.17 5.02 -14.64
CA THR A 66 -30.11 4.06 -15.24
C THR A 66 -31.45 4.07 -14.53
N PHE A 67 -31.46 4.10 -13.19
CA PHE A 67 -32.68 4.28 -12.40
C PHE A 67 -33.40 5.60 -12.71
N ALA A 68 -32.65 6.70 -12.86
CA ALA A 68 -33.22 7.97 -13.24
C ALA A 68 -33.87 7.90 -14.64
N LEU A 69 -33.18 7.33 -15.62
CA LEU A 69 -33.65 7.17 -17.00
C LEU A 69 -34.89 6.27 -17.10
N VAL A 70 -34.86 5.10 -16.44
CA VAL A 70 -36.01 4.19 -16.39
C VAL A 70 -37.21 4.91 -15.77
N SER A 71 -37.00 5.69 -14.71
CA SER A 71 -38.12 6.41 -14.11
C SER A 71 -38.67 7.54 -14.97
N ILE A 72 -37.83 8.25 -15.72
CA ILE A 72 -38.27 9.25 -16.70
C ILE A 72 -39.11 8.56 -17.79
N ALA A 73 -38.68 7.37 -18.26
CA ALA A 73 -39.41 6.59 -19.24
C ALA A 73 -40.77 6.10 -18.68
N GLU A 74 -40.79 5.61 -17.45
CA GLU A 74 -42.01 5.18 -16.75
C GLU A 74 -42.99 6.32 -16.56
N GLN A 75 -42.55 7.48 -16.04
CA GLN A 75 -43.43 8.63 -15.83
C GLN A 75 -44.03 9.15 -17.15
N ARG A 76 -43.26 9.13 -18.24
CA ARG A 76 -43.77 9.46 -19.58
C ARG A 76 -44.81 8.45 -20.09
N LEU A 77 -44.69 7.18 -19.72
CA LEU A 77 -45.64 6.13 -20.12
C LEU A 77 -46.92 6.17 -19.28
N THR A 78 -46.83 6.50 -18.00
CA THR A 78 -47.97 6.57 -17.07
C THR A 78 -48.73 7.90 -17.19
N GLY A 79 -48.14 8.92 -17.83
CA GLY A 79 -48.77 10.21 -18.09
C GLY A 79 -48.69 11.19 -16.91
N ASP A 80 -47.95 10.86 -15.86
CA ASP A 80 -47.72 11.74 -14.71
C ASP A 80 -46.63 12.77 -15.03
N GLY A 81 -46.85 14.02 -14.60
CA GLY A 81 -45.91 15.12 -14.81
C GLY A 81 -44.57 14.88 -14.10
N LEU A 82 -43.46 15.08 -14.82
CA LEU A 82 -42.09 14.98 -14.29
C LEU A 82 -41.75 16.18 -13.41
N THR A 83 -41.49 15.96 -12.12
CA THR A 83 -40.86 16.99 -11.27
C THR A 83 -39.39 16.67 -10.99
N LEU A 84 -38.56 17.70 -10.94
CA LEU A 84 -37.11 17.56 -10.69
C LEU A 84 -36.82 17.00 -9.29
N ARG A 85 -37.74 17.24 -8.34
CA ARG A 85 -37.72 16.70 -6.98
C ARG A 85 -37.81 15.18 -6.96
N ASP A 86 -38.65 14.59 -7.81
CA ASP A 86 -38.81 13.14 -7.88
C ASP A 86 -37.54 12.44 -8.36
N VAL A 87 -36.79 13.05 -9.28
CA VAL A 87 -35.52 12.50 -9.77
C VAL A 87 -34.46 12.52 -8.67
N VAL A 88 -34.36 13.63 -7.92
CA VAL A 88 -33.42 13.77 -6.80
C VAL A 88 -33.76 12.78 -5.69
N ASP A 89 -35.03 12.66 -5.31
CA ASP A 89 -35.48 11.72 -4.27
C ASP A 89 -35.20 10.26 -4.68
N ARG A 90 -35.27 9.93 -5.97
CA ARG A 90 -34.91 8.60 -6.50
C ARG A 90 -33.41 8.33 -6.47
N VAL A 91 -32.58 9.27 -6.90
CA VAL A 91 -31.11 9.14 -6.79
C VAL A 91 -30.70 9.01 -5.31
N TRP A 92 -31.35 9.78 -4.44
CA TRP A 92 -31.16 9.68 -2.99
C TRP A 92 -31.59 8.32 -2.43
N ASN A 93 -32.66 7.72 -2.96
CA ASN A 93 -33.04 6.34 -2.61
C ASN A 93 -31.97 5.33 -3.00
N VAL A 94 -31.32 5.48 -4.16
CA VAL A 94 -30.22 4.60 -4.58
C VAL A 94 -29.02 4.72 -3.63
N VAL A 95 -28.69 5.93 -3.18
CA VAL A 95 -27.66 6.17 -2.14
C VAL A 95 -28.04 5.49 -0.82
N ARG A 96 -29.28 5.69 -0.35
CA ARG A 96 -29.77 5.10 0.90
C ARG A 96 -29.78 3.57 0.87
N MET A 97 -30.16 3.00 -0.27
CA MET A 97 -30.10 1.56 -0.53
C MET A 97 -28.66 1.05 -0.42
N GLN A 98 -27.70 1.71 -1.07
CA GLN A 98 -26.28 1.33 -0.99
C GLN A 98 -25.75 1.34 0.45
N LEU A 99 -26.18 2.31 1.26
CA LEU A 99 -25.82 2.43 2.68
C LEU A 99 -26.58 1.49 3.62
N ARG A 100 -27.49 0.64 3.08
CA ARG A 100 -28.40 -0.22 3.85
C ARG A 100 -29.21 0.53 4.92
N THR A 101 -29.41 1.83 4.73
CA THR A 101 -30.27 2.63 5.62
C THR A 101 -31.71 2.26 5.29
N ALA A 102 -32.53 1.93 6.30
CA ALA A 102 -33.91 1.52 6.09
C ALA A 102 -34.66 2.55 5.23
N CYS A 103 -35.08 2.15 4.03
CA CYS A 103 -36.03 2.94 3.25
C CYS A 103 -37.38 2.84 3.93
N GLU A 104 -37.81 3.92 4.58
CA GLU A 104 -39.23 4.12 4.90
C GLU A 104 -40.01 4.13 3.59
N ALA A 105 -40.61 2.98 3.26
CA ALA A 105 -41.37 2.67 2.05
C ALA A 105 -40.65 2.99 0.71
N PRO A 106 -40.34 1.99 -0.13
CA PRO A 106 -39.92 2.29 -1.50
C PRO A 106 -41.04 3.11 -2.17
N ASN A 107 -40.70 4.26 -2.74
CA ASN A 107 -41.62 5.05 -3.55
C ASN A 107 -42.33 4.12 -4.53
N GLN A 108 -43.59 3.79 -4.25
CA GLN A 108 -44.36 2.71 -4.90
C GLN A 108 -44.41 2.88 -6.43
N GLN A 109 -44.24 4.12 -6.91
CA GLN A 109 -44.30 4.50 -8.32
C GLN A 109 -43.13 4.03 -9.18
N THR A 110 -41.99 3.60 -8.62
CA THR A 110 -40.82 3.14 -9.43
C THR A 110 -40.75 1.62 -9.59
N MET A 111 -41.71 0.90 -9.00
CA MET A 111 -41.74 -0.56 -8.98
C MET A 111 -42.92 -1.13 -9.77
N GLU A 112 -43.61 -0.34 -10.58
CA GLU A 112 -44.75 -0.86 -11.35
C GLU A 112 -44.28 -1.70 -12.54
N THR A 113 -43.13 -1.40 -13.15
CA THR A 113 -42.63 -2.17 -14.31
C THR A 113 -41.69 -3.31 -13.92
N ALA A 114 -41.69 -4.36 -14.74
CA ALA A 114 -40.79 -5.50 -14.58
C ALA A 114 -39.31 -5.12 -14.75
N ALA A 115 -39.01 -4.13 -15.60
CA ALA A 115 -37.64 -3.65 -15.83
C ALA A 115 -37.05 -2.96 -14.59
N GLY A 116 -37.83 -2.09 -13.94
CA GLY A 116 -37.43 -1.45 -12.69
C GLY A 116 -37.18 -2.45 -11.55
N LYS A 117 -38.00 -3.51 -11.47
CA LYS A 117 -37.81 -4.59 -10.49
C LYS A 117 -36.54 -5.40 -10.71
N ILE A 118 -36.23 -5.75 -11.96
CA ILE A 118 -35.01 -6.51 -12.29
C ILE A 118 -33.77 -5.69 -11.95
N LEU A 119 -33.73 -4.41 -12.36
CA LEU A 119 -32.64 -3.49 -12.03
C LEU A 119 -32.47 -3.33 -10.52
N TYR A 120 -33.57 -3.23 -9.78
CA TYR A 120 -33.54 -3.17 -8.32
C TYR A 120 -32.91 -4.42 -7.70
N ILE A 121 -33.31 -5.61 -8.16
CA ILE A 121 -32.77 -6.89 -7.66
C ILE A 121 -31.28 -6.98 -7.95
N GLU A 122 -30.85 -6.68 -9.18
CA GLU A 122 -29.45 -6.70 -9.59
C GLU A 122 -28.60 -5.76 -8.71
N PHE A 123 -29.02 -4.49 -8.61
CA PHE A 123 -28.33 -3.48 -7.81
C PHE A 123 -28.20 -3.90 -6.35
N ASN A 124 -29.30 -4.35 -5.74
CA ASN A 124 -29.33 -4.74 -4.34
C ASN A 124 -28.46 -5.98 -4.09
N MET A 125 -28.50 -6.98 -4.99
CA MET A 125 -27.71 -8.20 -4.84
C MET A 125 -26.21 -7.97 -5.05
N PHE A 126 -25.80 -7.35 -6.16
CA PHE A 126 -24.38 -7.22 -6.50
C PHE A 126 -23.73 -6.04 -5.79
N GLN A 127 -24.36 -4.88 -5.81
CA GLN A 127 -23.71 -3.65 -5.40
C GLN A 127 -23.88 -3.35 -3.91
N THR A 128 -25.06 -3.66 -3.35
CA THR A 128 -25.35 -3.42 -1.93
C THR A 128 -25.04 -4.64 -1.07
N PHE A 129 -25.42 -5.84 -1.50
CA PHE A 129 -25.23 -7.04 -0.69
C PHE A 129 -23.82 -7.59 -0.81
N LEU A 130 -23.38 -7.96 -2.02
CA LEU A 130 -22.09 -8.61 -2.22
C LEU A 130 -20.92 -7.67 -1.89
N LEU A 131 -20.87 -6.48 -2.49
CA LEU A 131 -19.75 -5.55 -2.31
C LEU A 131 -19.57 -5.11 -0.84
N THR A 132 -20.66 -4.72 -0.17
CA THR A 132 -20.61 -4.29 1.23
C THR A 132 -20.24 -5.45 2.17
N SER A 133 -20.75 -6.65 1.91
CA SER A 133 -20.40 -7.82 2.75
C SER A 133 -18.95 -8.25 2.53
N LEU A 134 -18.46 -8.18 1.30
CA LEU A 134 -17.05 -8.43 0.97
C LEU A 134 -16.15 -7.40 1.66
N TYR A 135 -16.51 -6.11 1.58
CA TYR A 135 -15.77 -5.04 2.25
C TYR A 135 -15.68 -5.28 3.76
N SER A 136 -16.81 -5.52 4.43
CA SER A 136 -16.81 -5.81 5.87
C SER A 136 -15.97 -7.03 6.24
N GLY A 137 -16.03 -8.09 5.43
CA GLY A 137 -15.20 -9.28 5.63
C GLY A 137 -13.70 -9.01 5.47
N LEU A 138 -13.32 -8.22 4.46
CA LEU A 138 -11.92 -7.86 4.22
C LEU A 138 -11.39 -6.85 5.25
N VAL A 139 -12.21 -5.89 5.69
CA VAL A 139 -11.87 -4.99 6.80
C VAL A 139 -11.60 -5.80 8.06
N LEU A 140 -12.45 -6.78 8.38
CA LEU A 140 -12.23 -7.65 9.53
C LEU A 140 -10.93 -8.44 9.40
N SER A 141 -10.65 -9.01 8.22
CA SER A 141 -9.37 -9.69 7.96
C SER A 141 -8.18 -8.76 8.10
N PHE A 142 -8.29 -7.52 7.62
CA PHE A 142 -7.23 -6.50 7.73
C PHE A 142 -7.00 -6.06 9.18
N LEU A 143 -8.05 -6.02 10.00
CA LEU A 143 -7.93 -5.74 11.44
C LEU A 143 -7.32 -6.91 12.22
N LEU A 144 -7.47 -8.14 11.71
CA LEU A 144 -6.90 -9.35 12.32
C LEU A 144 -5.45 -9.62 11.88
N TYR A 145 -5.06 -9.18 10.69
CA TYR A 145 -3.69 -9.29 10.19
C TYR A 145 -2.86 -8.08 10.60
N ASP A 146 -1.72 -8.33 11.24
CA ASP A 146 -0.72 -7.28 11.46
C ASP A 146 -0.07 -6.95 10.12
N THR A 147 -0.49 -5.84 9.50
CA THR A 147 0.05 -5.37 8.22
C THR A 147 1.30 -4.55 8.46
N SER A 148 2.36 -5.25 8.86
CA SER A 148 3.69 -4.68 8.95
C SER A 148 4.17 -4.29 7.56
N LYS A 149 4.02 -3.01 7.23
CA LYS A 149 4.53 -2.48 5.96
C LYS A 149 6.02 -2.23 6.15
N LEU A 150 6.83 -2.97 5.39
CA LEU A 150 8.23 -2.62 5.22
C LEU A 150 8.30 -1.21 4.60
N PRO A 151 9.20 -0.33 5.06
CA PRO A 151 9.27 1.04 4.58
C PRO A 151 9.76 1.16 3.13
N PHE A 152 10.29 0.08 2.55
CA PHE A 152 10.71 -0.01 1.16
C PHE A 152 10.61 -1.46 0.66
N GLU A 153 10.33 -1.62 -0.63
CA GLU A 153 10.21 -2.93 -1.30
C GLU A 153 11.58 -3.48 -1.74
N ASP A 154 12.51 -2.60 -2.13
CA ASP A 154 13.81 -2.95 -2.67
C ASP A 154 14.95 -2.04 -2.16
N GLY A 155 16.19 -2.47 -2.41
CA GLY A 155 17.38 -1.70 -2.02
C GLY A 155 17.49 -0.35 -2.74
N ALA A 156 16.95 -0.23 -3.95
CA ALA A 156 16.97 1.04 -4.69
C ALA A 156 16.03 2.08 -4.05
N ALA A 157 14.84 1.67 -3.60
CA ALA A 157 13.94 2.50 -2.83
C ALA A 157 14.57 2.88 -1.47
N ALA A 158 15.26 1.96 -0.80
CA ALA A 158 16.00 2.26 0.43
C ALA A 158 17.03 3.39 0.22
N VAL A 159 17.85 3.29 -0.83
CA VAL A 159 18.85 4.32 -1.18
C VAL A 159 18.18 5.66 -1.48
N LYS A 160 17.04 5.65 -2.18
CA LYS A 160 16.27 6.88 -2.47
C LYS A 160 15.73 7.54 -1.20
N LEU A 161 15.29 6.75 -0.23
CA LEU A 161 14.83 7.27 1.05
C LEU A 161 15.99 7.86 1.87
N ILE A 162 17.18 7.25 1.79
CA ILE A 162 18.41 7.79 2.41
C ILE A 162 18.83 9.09 1.73
N SER A 163 18.84 9.14 0.39
CA SER A 163 19.23 10.34 -0.37
C SER A 163 18.32 11.53 -0.09
N ASN A 164 17.02 11.26 0.09
CA ASN A 164 16.02 12.27 0.44
C ASN A 164 16.06 12.70 1.91
N GLY A 165 16.89 12.08 2.75
CA GLY A 165 17.03 12.42 4.16
C GLY A 165 15.94 11.87 5.09
N PHE A 166 15.06 10.98 4.59
CA PHE A 166 14.01 10.36 5.44
C PHE A 166 14.61 9.38 6.45
N TYR A 167 15.69 8.69 6.08
CA TYR A 167 16.44 7.82 6.96
C TYR A 167 17.93 8.15 6.90
N LYS A 168 18.63 7.91 8.00
CA LYS A 168 20.10 7.95 8.05
C LYS A 168 20.68 6.55 8.07
N LEU A 169 21.78 6.36 7.36
CA LEU A 169 22.50 5.09 7.39
C LEU A 169 23.34 5.03 8.68
N ALA A 170 23.10 4.03 9.52
CA ALA A 170 23.95 3.69 10.66
C ALA A 170 24.93 2.59 10.23
N ILE A 171 26.22 2.81 10.45
CA ILE A 171 27.27 1.83 10.13
C ILE A 171 28.18 1.69 11.34
N LEU A 172 28.63 0.47 11.63
CA LEU A 172 29.67 0.25 12.62
C LEU A 172 31.01 0.79 12.12
N SER A 173 31.72 1.57 12.92
CA SER A 173 32.97 2.24 12.51
C SER A 173 34.08 1.27 12.05
N ASP A 174 34.07 0.04 12.56
CA ASP A 174 35.06 -1.00 12.30
C ASP A 174 34.54 -2.11 11.36
N ASN A 175 33.51 -1.81 10.56
CA ASN A 175 32.91 -2.80 9.65
C ASN A 175 33.35 -2.57 8.20
N ASP A 176 33.75 -3.67 7.55
CA ASP A 176 34.05 -3.82 6.12
C ASP A 176 32.99 -3.18 5.20
N ALA A 177 31.77 -2.99 5.71
CA ALA A 177 30.69 -2.30 5.02
C ALA A 177 31.08 -0.92 4.48
N THR A 178 31.86 -0.14 5.24
CA THR A 178 32.29 1.20 4.82
C THR A 178 33.20 1.13 3.58
N ASP A 179 34.10 0.15 3.55
CA ASP A 179 35.01 -0.05 2.43
C ASP A 179 34.28 -0.59 1.20
N ARG A 180 33.29 -1.47 1.37
CA ARG A 180 32.45 -1.92 0.24
C ARG A 180 31.66 -0.77 -0.38
N ILE A 181 31.08 0.12 0.43
CA ILE A 181 30.40 1.32 -0.11
C ILE A 181 31.39 2.19 -0.88
N ARG A 182 32.65 2.29 -0.44
CA ARG A 182 33.66 3.14 -1.07
C ARG A 182 34.23 2.56 -2.36
N PHE A 183 34.49 1.26 -2.41
CA PHE A 183 35.26 0.63 -3.49
C PHE A 183 34.42 -0.24 -4.43
N SER A 184 33.22 -0.67 -4.04
CA SER A 184 32.38 -1.50 -4.90
C SER A 184 31.93 -0.75 -6.17
N GLN A 185 31.96 -1.46 -7.29
CA GLN A 185 31.48 -0.98 -8.60
C GLN A 185 30.01 -1.35 -8.86
N LEU A 186 29.34 -1.99 -7.89
CA LEU A 186 27.92 -2.34 -8.05
C LEU A 186 27.07 -1.07 -8.21
N PRO A 187 26.10 -1.04 -9.16
CA PRO A 187 25.26 0.14 -9.38
C PRO A 187 24.55 0.63 -8.11
N LEU A 188 24.10 -0.30 -7.26
CA LEU A 188 23.47 0.00 -5.98
C LEU A 188 24.43 0.71 -5.01
N MET A 189 25.69 0.27 -4.95
CA MET A 189 26.72 0.88 -4.08
C MET A 189 27.17 2.25 -4.59
N ALA A 190 27.25 2.43 -5.91
CA ALA A 190 27.50 3.73 -6.51
C ALA A 190 26.37 4.72 -6.19
N ALA A 191 25.11 4.29 -6.28
CA ALA A 191 23.96 5.10 -5.90
C ALA A 191 23.94 5.43 -4.40
N LEU A 192 24.27 4.45 -3.55
CA LEU A 192 24.37 4.67 -2.11
C LEU A 192 25.48 5.66 -1.76
N ARG A 193 26.65 5.56 -2.41
CA ARG A 193 27.75 6.52 -2.22
C ARG A 193 27.33 7.95 -2.55
N ALA A 194 26.63 8.15 -3.67
CA ALA A 194 26.07 9.45 -4.03
C ALA A 194 25.03 9.94 -3.01
N ALA A 195 24.20 9.04 -2.47
CA ALA A 195 23.24 9.38 -1.42
C ALA A 195 23.92 9.77 -0.09
N LEU A 196 25.06 9.17 0.25
CA LEU A 196 25.81 9.48 1.45
C LEU A 196 26.60 10.78 1.36
N GLU A 197 26.92 11.26 0.15
CA GLU A 197 27.47 12.60 -0.04
C GLU A 197 26.46 13.68 0.36
N THR A 198 25.16 13.46 0.11
CA THR A 198 24.10 14.39 0.49
C THR A 198 23.60 14.19 1.93
N ASN A 199 23.62 12.96 2.44
CA ASN A 199 23.17 12.60 3.77
C ASN A 199 24.21 11.69 4.46
N PRO A 200 25.16 12.25 5.23
CA PRO A 200 26.29 11.48 5.75
C PRO A 200 25.86 10.41 6.75
N PRO A 201 26.55 9.25 6.76
CA PRO A 201 26.23 8.14 7.65
C PRO A 201 26.58 8.48 9.10
N THR A 202 25.87 7.83 10.03
CA THR A 202 26.18 7.88 11.47
C THR A 202 27.02 6.67 11.83
N TYR A 203 28.24 6.90 12.29
CA TYR A 203 29.14 5.84 12.73
C TYR A 203 28.90 5.51 14.19
N ALA A 204 28.68 4.23 14.48
CA ALA A 204 28.50 3.70 15.82
C ALA A 204 29.69 2.82 16.23
N ASN A 205 30.05 2.82 17.50
CA ASN A 205 31.22 2.09 18.01
C ASN A 205 30.87 0.65 18.44
N SER A 206 29.58 0.32 18.56
CA SER A 206 29.12 -1.01 18.97
C SER A 206 27.83 -1.40 18.28
N THR A 207 27.60 -2.70 18.13
CA THR A 207 26.36 -3.25 17.54
C THR A 207 25.12 -2.83 18.35
N ASN A 208 25.24 -2.73 19.68
CA ASN A 208 24.13 -2.29 20.54
C ASN A 208 23.73 -0.85 20.27
N GLU A 209 24.68 0.02 19.95
CA GLU A 209 24.42 1.41 19.58
C GLU A 209 23.72 1.50 18.21
N VAL A 210 24.14 0.69 17.23
CA VAL A 210 23.42 0.56 15.95
C VAL A 210 21.98 0.10 16.19
N ILE A 211 21.78 -0.92 17.02
CA ILE A 211 20.43 -1.42 17.35
C ILE A 211 19.59 -0.32 18.01
N ALA A 212 20.17 0.47 18.94
CA ALA A 212 19.46 1.59 19.55
C ALA A 212 19.07 2.66 18.52
N LEU A 213 19.93 2.96 17.56
CA LEU A 213 19.65 3.88 16.45
C LEU A 213 18.54 3.33 15.53
N LEU A 214 18.54 2.04 15.22
CA LEU A 214 17.46 1.39 14.48
C LEU A 214 16.14 1.46 15.25
N GLN A 215 16.17 1.16 16.55
CA GLN A 215 15.00 1.22 17.41
C GLN A 215 14.40 2.63 17.49
N SER A 216 15.17 3.69 17.30
CA SER A 216 14.63 5.05 17.20
C SER A 216 13.69 5.24 15.98
N GLY A 217 13.76 4.37 14.98
CA GLY A 217 12.95 4.42 13.75
C GLY A 217 13.44 5.41 12.71
N SER A 218 14.54 6.14 12.97
CA SER A 218 15.10 7.16 12.07
C SER A 218 16.32 6.67 11.27
N HIS A 219 16.83 5.47 11.57
CA HIS A 219 18.02 4.92 10.95
C HIS A 219 17.74 3.58 10.25
N ILE A 220 18.54 3.31 9.23
CA ILE A 220 18.65 2.02 8.53
C ILE A 220 20.10 1.55 8.69
N THR A 221 20.33 0.25 8.83
CA THR A 221 21.68 -0.34 8.77
C THR A 221 21.75 -1.26 7.56
N MET A 222 22.96 -1.53 7.10
CA MET A 222 23.23 -2.50 6.06
C MET A 222 24.07 -3.63 6.66
N ASP A 223 23.76 -4.86 6.27
CA ASP A 223 24.54 -6.04 6.63
C ASP A 223 24.87 -6.86 5.38
N PHE A 224 25.92 -7.66 5.50
CA PHE A 224 26.34 -8.65 4.51
C PHE A 224 26.25 -10.01 5.17
#